data_AF-A0A1H5HQY7-F1
#
_entry.id   AF-A0A1H5HQY7-F1
#
_cell.length_a   1.000
_cell.length_b   1.000
_cell.length_c   1.000
_cell.angle_alpha   90.00
_cell.angle_beta   90.00
_cell.angle_gamma   90.00
#
_symmetry.space_group_name_H-M   'P 1'
#
loop_
_entity.id
_entity.type
_entity.pdbx_description
1 polymer ?
#
loop_
_entity_poly.entity_id
_entity_poly.type
_entity_poly.pdbx_seq_one_letter_code
_entity_poly.pdbx_strand_id
1 'polypeptide(L)'
;MNIYALTIGIFIAVIVVLRFRTRRLEKPRWAYPMLLATLPIYYWVFAVYATDYTALLNELMASVAFLAIAYVAYRSRSFATLVLLAIGYVAHAAYDFYHDVLFVNAGVPTWWPEFCGSVDVLIGGYVAYLAFSLRKRVAIA
;
A
#
# COMPACT_ATOMS: atom_id res chain seq x y z
N MET A 1 -11.05 15.90 -5.96
CA MET A 1 -10.33 15.19 -7.04
C MET A 1 -9.23 16.07 -7.61
N ASN A 2 -8.03 15.96 -7.06
CA ASN A 2 -6.83 16.62 -7.56
C ASN A 2 -6.20 15.81 -8.70
N ILE A 3 -6.41 16.25 -9.95
CA ILE A 3 -5.94 15.53 -11.14
C ILE A 3 -4.42 15.43 -11.25
N TYR A 4 -3.69 16.42 -10.70
CA TYR A 4 -2.23 16.41 -10.72
C TYR A 4 -1.69 15.34 -9.78
N ALA A 5 -2.20 15.27 -8.55
CA ALA A 5 -1.83 14.25 -7.56
C ALA A 5 -2.12 12.84 -8.07
N LEU A 6 -3.30 12.62 -8.66
CA LEU A 6 -3.67 11.36 -9.31
C LEU A 6 -2.66 10.96 -10.41
N THR A 7 -2.36 11.88 -11.32
CA THR A 7 -1.45 11.58 -12.45
C THR A 7 -0.03 11.29 -11.97
N ILE A 8 0.45 12.02 -10.97
CA ILE A 8 1.77 11.80 -10.36
C ILE A 8 1.80 10.43 -9.66
N GLY A 9 0.76 10.07 -8.91
CA GLY A 9 0.65 8.76 -8.25
C GLY A 9 0.67 7.60 -9.26
N ILE A 10 -0.07 7.72 -10.36
CA ILE A 10 -0.03 6.75 -11.47
C ILE A 10 1.39 6.61 -12.03
N PHE A 11 2.06 7.73 -12.32
CA PHE A 11 3.41 7.73 -12.86
C PHE A 11 4.42 7.07 -11.88
N ILE A 12 4.31 7.37 -10.58
CA ILE A 12 5.14 6.78 -9.54
C ILE A 12 4.90 5.27 -9.42
N ALA A 13 3.65 4.80 -9.42
CA ALA A 13 3.35 3.36 -9.39
C ALA A 13 3.97 2.63 -10.58
N VAL A 14 3.86 3.18 -11.79
CA VAL A 14 4.48 2.60 -12.99
C VAL A 14 6.00 2.51 -12.81
N ILE A 15 6.65 3.57 -12.33
CA ILE A 15 8.09 3.56 -12.04
C ILE A 15 8.43 2.48 -11.01
N VAL A 16 7.69 2.40 -9.91
CA VAL A 16 7.94 1.41 -8.84
C VAL A 16 7.87 -0.01 -9.41
N VAL A 17 6.80 -0.35 -10.14
CA VAL A 17 6.63 -1.67 -10.76
C VAL A 17 7.76 -1.98 -11.74
N LEU A 18 8.10 -1.04 -12.64
CA LEU A 18 9.19 -1.23 -13.60
C LEU A 18 10.54 -1.41 -12.91
N ARG A 19 10.82 -0.64 -11.85
CA ARG A 19 12.07 -0.74 -11.09
C ARG A 19 12.12 -2.06 -10.32
N PHE A 20 11.02 -2.49 -9.71
CA PHE A 20 10.95 -3.78 -9.01
C PHE A 20 11.17 -4.94 -9.97
N ARG A 21 10.58 -4.89 -11.16
CA ARG A 21 10.77 -5.87 -12.22
C ARG A 21 12.22 -5.91 -12.71
N THR A 22 12.78 -4.78 -13.12
CA THR A 22 14.14 -4.69 -13.70
C THR A 22 15.22 -5.09 -12.70
N ARG A 23 15.04 -4.76 -11.41
CA ARG A 23 15.94 -5.15 -10.32
C ARG A 23 15.66 -6.55 -9.77
N ARG A 24 14.69 -7.29 -10.33
CA ARG A 24 14.25 -8.62 -9.87
C ARG A 24 13.80 -8.66 -8.40
N LEU A 25 13.35 -7.52 -7.86
CA LEU A 25 12.79 -7.40 -6.50
C LEU A 25 11.42 -8.08 -6.37
N GLU A 26 10.81 -8.49 -7.48
CA GLU A 26 9.62 -9.33 -7.48
C GLU A 26 9.88 -10.76 -7.02
N LYS A 27 11.12 -11.27 -7.15
CA LYS A 27 11.48 -12.63 -6.72
C LYS A 27 11.48 -12.79 -5.20
N PRO A 28 12.18 -11.92 -4.43
CA PRO A 28 12.14 -12.02 -2.99
C PRO A 28 10.74 -11.71 -2.43
N ARG A 29 10.42 -12.32 -1.29
CA ARG A 29 9.12 -12.19 -0.60
C ARG A 29 8.93 -10.88 0.17
N TRP A 30 9.94 -10.01 0.23
CA TRP A 30 9.91 -8.84 1.11
C TRP A 30 9.55 -7.53 0.42
N ALA A 31 9.79 -7.37 -0.89
CA ALA A 31 9.73 -6.05 -1.53
C ALA A 31 8.33 -5.41 -1.47
N TYR A 32 7.29 -6.11 -1.95
CA TYR A 32 5.92 -5.61 -1.91
C TYR A 32 5.33 -5.55 -0.50
N PRO A 33 5.57 -6.51 0.40
CA PRO A 33 5.12 -6.37 1.79
C PRO A 33 5.77 -5.21 2.53
N MET A 34 7.08 -5.00 2.35
CA MET A 34 7.79 -3.88 2.96
C MET A 34 7.23 -2.55 2.46
N LEU A 35 6.94 -2.43 1.17
CA LEU A 35 6.32 -1.22 0.63
C LEU A 35 4.95 -0.94 1.26
N LEU A 36 4.07 -1.95 1.40
CA LEU A 36 2.79 -1.79 2.11
C LEU A 36 3.01 -1.32 3.56
N ALA A 37 4.00 -1.89 4.25
CA ALA A 37 4.31 -1.52 5.64
C ALA A 37 4.79 -0.06 5.78
N THR A 38 5.35 0.54 4.72
CA THR A 38 5.78 1.95 4.76
C THR A 38 4.65 2.96 4.61
N LEU A 39 3.53 2.58 3.99
CA LEU A 39 2.41 3.50 3.73
C LEU A 39 1.78 4.11 5.00
N PRO A 40 1.38 3.32 6.02
CA PRO A 40 0.81 3.89 7.24
C PRO A 40 1.81 4.72 8.06
N ILE A 41 3.12 4.57 7.83
CA ILE A 41 4.15 5.36 8.54
C ILE A 41 4.09 6.83 8.11
N TYR A 42 3.69 7.14 6.87
CA TYR A 42 3.50 8.54 6.44
C TYR A 42 2.46 9.25 7.28
N TYR A 43 1.38 8.55 7.66
CA TYR A 43 0.36 9.11 8.54
C TYR A 43 0.87 9.42 9.95
N TRP A 44 1.80 8.60 10.47
CA TRP A 44 2.47 8.92 11.74
C TRP A 44 3.29 10.20 11.61
N VAL A 45 4.02 10.36 10.51
CA VAL A 45 4.80 11.57 10.23
C VAL A 45 3.87 12.79 10.10
N PHE A 46 2.72 12.65 9.46
CA PHE A 46 1.72 13.72 9.36
C PHE A 46 1.18 14.13 10.74
N ALA A 47 0.82 13.15 11.58
CA ALA A 47 0.33 13.43 12.93
C ALA A 47 1.40 14.13 13.80
N VAL A 48 2.64 13.65 13.74
CA VAL A 48 3.77 14.28 14.45
C VAL A 48 4.04 15.69 13.92
N TYR A 49 4.00 15.89 12.59
CA TYR A 49 4.18 17.19 11.97
C TYR A 49 3.10 18.19 12.40
N ALA A 50 1.85 17.74 12.56
CA ALA A 50 0.75 18.54 13.09
C ALA A 50 0.76 18.67 14.62
N THR A 51 1.71 18.06 15.32
CA THR A 51 1.78 17.96 16.79
C THR A 51 0.51 17.38 17.43
N ASP A 52 -0.23 16.55 16.69
CA ASP A 52 -1.47 15.92 17.14
C ASP A 52 -1.21 14.47 17.56
N TYR A 53 -0.97 14.27 18.85
CA TYR A 53 -0.69 12.95 19.42
C TYR A 53 -1.94 12.08 19.58
N THR A 54 -3.14 12.67 19.58
CA THR A 54 -4.39 11.91 19.59
C THR A 54 -4.63 11.30 18.21
N ALA A 55 -4.43 12.06 17.14
CA ALA A 55 -4.38 11.51 15.78
C ALA A 55 -3.30 10.43 15.67
N LEU A 56 -2.07 10.68 16.16
CA LEU A 56 -0.99 9.69 16.12
C LEU A 56 -1.39 8.35 16.75
N LEU A 57 -2.08 8.36 17.89
CA LEU A 57 -2.55 7.13 18.53
C LEU A 57 -3.56 6.38 17.64
N ASN A 58 -4.50 7.10 17.02
CA ASN A 58 -5.47 6.51 16.09
C ASN A 58 -4.77 5.94 14.85
N GLU A 59 -3.76 6.63 14.32
CA GLU A 59 -2.94 6.16 13.19
C GLU A 59 -2.16 4.89 13.54
N LEU A 60 -1.58 4.84 14.75
CA LEU A 60 -0.92 3.64 15.24
C LEU A 60 -1.89 2.46 15.31
N MET A 61 -3.10 2.67 15.82
CA MET A 61 -4.13 1.62 15.87
C MET A 61 -4.56 1.15 14.47
N ALA A 62 -4.82 2.09 13.55
CA ALA A 62 -5.18 1.76 12.17
C ALA A 62 -4.06 1.01 11.43
N SER A 63 -2.80 1.40 11.66
CA SER A 63 -1.64 0.79 11.02
C SER A 63 -1.43 -0.68 11.35
N VAL A 64 -1.93 -1.17 12.50
CA VAL A 64 -1.77 -2.57 12.94
C VAL A 64 -2.29 -3.53 11.87
N ALA A 65 -3.41 -3.21 11.23
CA ALA A 65 -3.99 -4.05 10.18
C ALA A 65 -3.03 -4.18 8.98
N PHE A 66 -2.50 -3.07 8.49
CA PHE A 66 -1.59 -3.05 7.33
C PHE A 66 -0.24 -3.71 7.65
N LEU A 67 0.31 -3.47 8.83
CA LEU A 67 1.55 -4.10 9.30
C LEU A 67 1.38 -5.61 9.47
N ALA A 68 0.22 -6.06 9.97
CA ALA A 68 -0.09 -7.48 10.09
C ALA A 68 -0.21 -8.16 8.71
N ILE A 69 -0.92 -7.54 7.76
CA ILE A 69 -1.02 -8.04 6.37
C ILE A 69 0.37 -8.12 5.74
N ALA A 70 1.18 -7.05 5.84
CA ALA A 70 2.54 -7.03 5.35
C ALA A 70 3.40 -8.14 5.98
N TYR A 71 3.32 -8.33 7.29
CA TYR A 71 4.05 -9.39 7.98
C TYR A 71 3.64 -10.79 7.49
N VAL A 72 2.34 -11.08 7.41
CA VAL A 72 1.84 -12.37 6.91
C VAL A 72 2.26 -12.60 5.45
N ALA A 73 2.16 -11.58 4.61
CA ALA A 73 2.59 -11.66 3.22
C ALA A 73 4.10 -11.85 3.05
N TYR A 74 4.90 -11.33 3.98
CA TYR A 74 6.35 -11.55 4.02
C TYR A 74 6.72 -12.98 4.42
N ARG A 75 5.91 -13.69 5.21
CA ARG A 75 6.21 -15.04 5.71
C ARG A 75 6.26 -16.09 4.61
N SER A 76 5.42 -15.97 3.58
CA SER A 76 5.42 -16.92 2.46
C SER A 76 5.02 -16.26 1.15
N ARG A 77 5.53 -16.80 0.03
CA ARG A 77 5.15 -16.37 -1.31
C ARG A 77 4.21 -17.39 -1.94
N SER A 78 2.96 -17.44 -1.46
CA SER A 78 1.90 -18.31 -1.97
C SER A 78 0.86 -17.49 -2.73
N PHE A 79 -0.04 -18.17 -3.44
CA PHE A 79 -1.20 -17.53 -4.05
C PHE A 79 -2.02 -16.75 -3.00
N ALA A 80 -2.32 -17.38 -1.87
CA ALA A 80 -3.15 -16.79 -0.81
C ALA A 80 -2.49 -15.54 -0.20
N THR A 81 -1.18 -15.56 0.07
CA THR A 81 -0.50 -14.40 0.66
C THR A 81 -0.33 -13.24 -0.32
N LEU A 82 -0.17 -13.51 -1.62
CA LEU A 82 -0.16 -12.45 -2.63
C LEU A 82 -1.55 -11.83 -2.82
N VAL A 83 -2.62 -12.63 -2.78
CA VAL A 83 -4.01 -12.10 -2.80
C VAL A 83 -4.27 -11.25 -1.55
N LEU A 84 -3.89 -11.73 -0.36
CA LEU A 84 -3.99 -10.96 0.88
C LEU A 84 -3.24 -9.63 0.78
N LEU A 85 -2.03 -9.63 0.22
CA LEU A 85 -1.24 -8.43 0.03
C LEU A 85 -1.92 -7.44 -0.93
N ALA A 86 -2.46 -7.92 -2.05
CA ALA A 86 -3.20 -7.09 -2.99
C ALA A 86 -4.44 -6.45 -2.35
N ILE A 87 -5.18 -7.21 -1.53
CA ILE A 87 -6.29 -6.69 -0.73
C ILE A 87 -5.79 -5.62 0.25
N GLY A 88 -4.65 -5.83 0.90
CA GLY A 88 -4.04 -4.84 1.81
C GLY A 88 -3.76 -3.50 1.14
N TYR A 89 -3.22 -3.50 -0.08
CA TYR A 89 -3.04 -2.27 -0.85
C TYR A 89 -4.37 -1.59 -1.18
N VAL A 90 -5.36 -2.34 -1.70
CA VAL A 90 -6.67 -1.74 -2.03
C VAL A 90 -7.39 -1.23 -0.78
N ALA A 91 -7.24 -1.93 0.36
CA ALA A 91 -7.76 -1.49 1.63
C ALA A 91 -7.05 -0.22 2.13
N HIS A 92 -5.75 -0.06 1.87
CA HIS A 92 -5.03 1.17 2.19
C HIS A 92 -5.49 2.33 1.30
N ALA A 93 -5.70 2.10 0.00
CA ALA A 93 -6.32 3.10 -0.87
C ALA A 93 -7.70 3.54 -0.34
N ALA A 94 -8.52 2.59 0.09
CA ALA A 94 -9.81 2.90 0.71
C ALA A 94 -9.62 3.70 2.01
N TYR A 95 -8.65 3.32 2.85
CA TYR A 95 -8.28 4.06 4.04
C TYR A 95 -7.94 5.52 3.71
N ASP A 96 -7.17 5.77 2.66
CA ASP A 96 -6.83 7.14 2.24
C ASP A 96 -8.08 7.98 1.89
N PHE A 97 -9.07 7.41 1.20
CA PHE A 97 -10.28 8.14 0.80
C PHE A 97 -11.31 8.32 1.93
N TYR A 98 -11.35 7.40 2.89
CA TYR A 98 -12.30 7.43 4.01
C TYR A 98 -11.66 7.90 5.33
N HIS A 99 -10.39 8.31 5.31
CA HIS A 99 -9.60 8.71 6.48
C HIS A 99 -10.34 9.74 7.35
N ASP A 100 -10.77 10.85 6.74
CA ASP A 100 -11.45 11.95 7.42
C ASP A 100 -12.80 11.56 8.05
N VAL A 101 -13.40 10.45 7.61
CA VAL A 101 -14.64 9.91 8.20
C VAL A 101 -14.35 9.12 9.48
N LEU A 102 -13.16 8.53 9.58
CA LEU A 102 -12.73 7.77 10.76
C LEU A 102 -12.26 8.70 11.87
N PHE A 103 -11.36 9.63 11.55
CA PHE A 103 -10.88 10.69 12.43
C PHE A 103 -10.07 11.72 11.61
N VAL A 104 -9.95 12.93 12.13
CA VAL A 104 -9.20 14.00 11.47
C VAL A 104 -7.73 13.93 11.86
N ASN A 105 -6.83 13.98 10.87
CA ASN A 105 -5.40 14.22 11.07
C ASN A 105 -5.01 15.47 10.28
N ALA A 106 -4.85 16.60 10.97
CA ALA A 106 -4.61 17.90 10.35
C ALA A 106 -3.29 17.98 9.55
N GLY A 107 -2.39 17.02 9.74
CA GLY A 107 -1.13 16.94 8.99
C GLY A 107 -1.28 16.29 7.61
N VAL A 108 -2.39 15.60 7.33
CA VAL A 108 -2.60 14.91 6.06
C VAL A 108 -2.85 15.95 4.96
N PRO A 109 -2.04 15.94 3.87
CA PRO A 109 -2.29 16.85 2.76
C PRO A 109 -3.61 16.52 2.06
N THR A 110 -4.36 17.55 1.64
CA THR A 110 -5.66 17.38 0.96
C THR A 110 -5.60 16.65 -0.39
N TRP A 111 -4.41 16.49 -0.96
CA TRP A 111 -4.16 15.77 -2.21
C TRP A 111 -3.65 14.33 -2.00
N TRP A 112 -3.40 13.95 -0.74
CA TRP A 112 -2.84 12.65 -0.38
C TRP A 112 -3.69 11.48 -0.87
N PRO A 113 -5.04 11.51 -0.77
CA PRO A 113 -5.85 10.38 -1.18
C PRO A 113 -5.76 10.04 -2.67
N GLU A 114 -5.74 11.05 -3.54
CA GLU A 114 -5.58 10.80 -4.98
C GLU A 114 -4.17 10.31 -5.35
N PHE A 115 -3.15 10.81 -4.66
CA PHE A 115 -1.76 10.38 -4.88
C PHE A 115 -1.53 8.96 -4.37
N CYS A 116 -1.70 8.71 -3.06
CA CYS A 116 -1.40 7.43 -2.43
C CYS A 116 -2.38 6.34 -2.90
N GLY A 117 -3.68 6.66 -2.95
CA GLY A 117 -4.69 5.71 -3.38
C GLY A 117 -4.48 5.22 -4.82
N SER A 118 -3.98 6.06 -5.72
CA SER A 118 -3.66 5.61 -7.08
C SER A 118 -2.39 4.75 -7.16
N VAL A 119 -1.39 5.04 -6.32
CA VAL A 119 -0.22 4.17 -6.16
C VAL A 119 -0.65 2.79 -5.69
N ASP A 120 -1.48 2.76 -4.66
CA ASP A 120 -1.94 1.54 -3.99
C ASP A 120 -2.80 0.67 -4.88
N VAL A 121 -3.78 1.25 -5.58
CA VAL A 121 -4.64 0.50 -6.49
C VAL A 121 -3.83 -0.13 -7.62
N LEU A 122 -2.86 0.60 -8.19
CA LEU A 122 -2.04 0.07 -9.29
C LEU A 122 -1.08 -1.02 -8.82
N ILE A 123 -0.40 -0.81 -7.70
CA ILE A 123 0.51 -1.81 -7.14
C ILE A 123 -0.27 -3.03 -6.66
N GLY A 124 -1.40 -2.84 -5.98
CA GLY A 124 -2.32 -3.91 -5.57
C GLY A 124 -2.82 -4.73 -6.76
N GLY A 125 -3.25 -4.07 -7.83
CA GLY A 125 -3.63 -4.73 -9.09
C GLY A 125 -2.49 -5.54 -9.71
N TYR A 126 -1.26 -5.00 -9.71
CA TYR A 126 -0.09 -5.72 -10.19
C TYR A 126 0.27 -6.93 -9.32
N VAL A 127 0.19 -6.80 -7.99
CA VAL A 127 0.41 -7.91 -7.05
C VAL A 127 -0.65 -9.00 -7.25
N ALA A 128 -1.91 -8.64 -7.47
CA ALA A 128 -2.96 -9.59 -7.82
C ALA A 128 -2.62 -10.34 -9.12
N TYR A 129 -2.17 -9.62 -10.16
CA TYR A 129 -1.69 -10.26 -11.39
C TYR A 129 -0.54 -11.25 -11.14
N LEU A 130 0.42 -10.92 -10.27
CA LEU A 130 1.49 -11.85 -9.88
C LEU A 130 0.96 -13.10 -9.17
N ALA A 131 -0.06 -12.95 -8.31
CA ALA A 131 -0.71 -14.07 -7.62
C ALA A 131 -1.30 -15.06 -8.63
N PHE A 132 -2.13 -14.57 -9.56
CA PHE A 132 -2.76 -15.42 -10.57
C PHE A 132 -1.74 -16.01 -11.55
N SER A 133 -0.66 -15.29 -11.85
CA SER A 133 0.44 -15.79 -12.68
C SER A 133 1.21 -16.93 -11.99
N LEU A 134 1.41 -16.86 -10.67
CA LEU A 134 2.02 -17.94 -9.89
C LEU A 134 1.16 -19.21 -9.95
N ARG A 135 -0.16 -19.08 -9.76
CA ARG A 135 -1.10 -20.20 -9.80
C ARG A 135 -1.09 -20.92 -11.16
N LYS A 136 -1.06 -20.16 -12.26
CA LYS A 136 -0.97 -20.72 -13.62
C LYS A 136 0.31 -21.53 -13.83
N ARG A 137 1.46 -21.08 -13.31
CA ARG A 137 2.73 -21.81 -13.44
C ARG A 137 2.73 -23.12 -12.67
N VAL A 138 2.15 -23.13 -11.46
CA VAL A 138 2.02 -24.35 -10.66
C VAL A 138 1.08 -25.36 -11.32
N ALA A 139 0.05 -24.91 -12.05
CA ALA A 139 -0.88 -25.80 -12.74
C ALA A 139 -0.31 -26.46 -14.01
N ILE A 140 0.80 -25.95 -14.54
CA ILE A 140 1.45 -26.44 -15.79
C ILE A 140 2.72 -27.26 -15.47
N ALA A 141 3.26 -27.13 -14.26
CA ALA A 141 4.44 -27.85 -13.78
C ALA A 141 4.07 -29.21 -13.18
#